data_AF-A0A5Q4Z2T8-F1
#
_entry.id   AF-A0A5Q4Z2T8-F1
#
_cell.length_a   1.000
_cell.length_b   1.000
_cell.length_c   1.000
_cell.angle_alpha   90.00
_cell.angle_beta   90.00
_cell.angle_gamma   90.00
#
_symmetry.space_group_name_H-M   'P 1'
#
loop_
_entity.id
_entity.type
_entity.pdbx_description
1 polymer ?
#
loop_
_entity_poly.entity_id
_entity_poly.type
_entity_poly.pdbx_seq_one_letter_code
_entity_poly.pdbx_strand_id
1 'polypeptide(L)'
;MAFQDKFRALMFGIPAGVQTIEIDGEKALALMDAPLELEEALRRWLQSRPELVREDSPQYALRIDSRERTAIPWDVWEEFLDWMQLTLAAAFNKAD
;
A
#
# COMPACT_ATOMS: atom_id res chain seq x y z
N MET A 1 -5.82 21.61 -2.12
CA MET A 1 -5.96 20.26 -2.70
C MET A 1 -5.08 20.10 -3.93
N ALA A 2 -5.38 20.72 -5.08
CA ALA A 2 -4.63 20.49 -6.33
C ALA A 2 -3.09 20.69 -6.29
N PHE A 3 -2.55 21.53 -5.40
CA PHE A 3 -1.09 21.71 -5.29
C PHE A 3 -0.42 20.53 -4.56
N GLN A 4 -1.02 20.01 -3.50
CA GLN A 4 -0.50 18.83 -2.78
C GLN A 4 -0.59 17.56 -3.65
N ASP A 5 -1.68 17.40 -4.41
CA ASP A 5 -1.86 16.26 -5.31
C ASP A 5 -0.85 16.29 -6.47
N LYS A 6 -0.62 17.48 -7.06
CA LYS A 6 0.39 17.68 -8.11
C LYS A 6 1.81 17.53 -7.57
N PHE A 7 2.09 18.01 -6.36
CA PHE A 7 3.40 17.83 -5.72
C PHE A 7 3.65 16.35 -5.38
N ARG A 8 2.60 15.62 -4.99
CA ARG A 8 2.66 14.18 -4.79
C ARG A 8 2.92 13.43 -6.09
N ALA A 9 2.19 13.72 -7.16
CA ALA A 9 2.42 13.10 -8.46
C ALA A 9 3.82 13.42 -9.04
N LEU A 10 4.35 14.62 -8.77
CA LEU A 10 5.68 15.07 -9.23
C LEU A 10 6.83 14.44 -8.41
N MET A 11 6.64 14.23 -7.11
CA MET A 11 7.65 13.68 -6.20
C MET A 11 7.59 12.16 -6.03
N PHE A 12 6.41 11.55 -6.21
CA PHE A 12 6.12 10.12 -5.96
C PHE A 12 5.67 9.36 -7.21
N GLY A 13 5.87 9.92 -8.41
CA GLY A 13 5.91 9.08 -9.60
C GLY A 13 6.93 7.95 -9.40
N ILE A 14 6.68 6.80 -10.04
CA ILE A 14 7.56 5.61 -10.04
C ILE A 14 9.07 5.93 -10.14
N PRO A 15 9.55 6.99 -10.84
CA PRO A 15 10.99 7.27 -10.93
C PRO A 15 11.72 7.49 -9.59
N ALA A 16 11.06 7.95 -8.53
CA ALA A 16 11.69 8.18 -7.21
C ALA A 16 11.53 7.00 -6.23
N GLY A 17 10.77 5.97 -6.61
CA GLY A 17 10.43 4.83 -5.75
C GLY A 17 9.33 5.13 -4.73
N VAL A 18 8.86 4.08 -4.06
CA VAL A 18 7.86 4.17 -2.98
C VAL A 18 8.58 4.50 -1.67
N GLN A 19 8.13 5.56 -0.98
CA GLN A 19 8.75 6.00 0.26
C GLN A 19 8.49 5.00 1.39
N THR A 20 9.54 4.68 2.14
CA THR A 20 9.47 3.77 3.29
C THR A 20 9.79 4.48 4.59
N ILE A 21 9.19 4.01 5.66
CA ILE A 21 9.48 4.42 7.04
C ILE A 21 9.93 3.21 7.85
N GLU A 22 10.56 3.46 8.99
CA GLU A 22 10.95 2.44 9.96
C GLU A 22 10.07 2.59 11.20
N ILE A 23 9.41 1.51 11.61
CA ILE A 23 8.56 1.43 12.82
C ILE A 23 9.04 0.22 13.61
N ASP A 24 9.51 0.41 14.85
CA ASP A 24 9.98 -0.68 15.72
C ASP A 24 11.02 -1.64 15.07
N GLY A 25 11.88 -1.10 14.19
CA GLY A 25 12.89 -1.87 13.44
C GLY A 25 12.34 -2.62 12.22
N GLU A 26 11.05 -2.46 11.91
CA GLU A 26 10.38 -3.00 10.73
C GLU A 26 10.27 -1.93 9.64
N LYS A 27 10.60 -2.30 8.40
CA LYS A 27 10.37 -1.44 7.24
C LYS A 27 8.88 -1.45 6.91
N ALA A 28 8.29 -0.26 6.76
CA ALA A 28 6.87 -0.09 6.53
C ALA A 28 6.56 0.98 5.48
N LEU A 29 5.36 0.92 4.93
CA LEU A 29 4.76 1.93 4.08
C LEU A 29 3.63 2.61 4.85
N ALA A 30 3.74 3.91 5.10
CA ALA A 30 2.58 4.68 5.54
C ALA A 30 1.54 4.68 4.42
N LEU A 31 0.28 4.33 4.73
CA LEU A 31 -0.77 4.20 3.71
C LEU A 31 -0.99 5.50 2.94
N MET A 32 -0.80 6.64 3.60
CA MET A 32 -0.90 7.91 2.92
C MET A 32 0.22 8.13 1.90
N ASP A 33 1.39 7.53 2.08
CA ASP A 33 2.56 7.69 1.21
C ASP A 33 2.58 6.65 0.07
N ALA A 34 1.55 5.80 -0.03
CA ALA A 34 1.34 4.95 -1.19
C ALA A 34 1.20 5.79 -2.48
N PRO A 35 1.67 5.27 -3.64
CA PRO A 35 1.45 5.92 -4.93
C PRO A 35 -0.04 6.22 -5.16
N LEU A 36 -0.34 7.42 -5.65
CA LEU A 36 -1.71 7.91 -5.80
C LEU A 36 -2.55 6.99 -6.69
N GLU A 37 -1.93 6.44 -7.73
CA GLU A 37 -2.55 5.51 -8.69
C GLU A 37 -2.97 4.19 -8.04
N LEU A 38 -2.36 3.84 -6.90
CA LEU A 38 -2.57 2.58 -6.19
C LEU A 38 -3.35 2.74 -4.89
N GLU A 39 -3.59 3.97 -4.41
CA GLU A 39 -4.22 4.22 -3.10
C GLU A 39 -5.59 3.53 -2.97
N GLU A 40 -6.46 3.71 -3.96
CA GLU A 40 -7.80 3.12 -3.92
C GLU A 40 -7.76 1.59 -4.09
N ALA A 41 -6.87 1.07 -4.93
CA ALA A 41 -6.71 -0.36 -5.14
C ALA A 41 -6.18 -1.04 -3.87
N LEU A 42 -5.17 -0.45 -3.22
CA LEU A 42 -4.62 -0.92 -1.95
C LEU A 42 -5.68 -0.90 -0.86
N ARG A 43 -6.45 0.19 -0.73
CA ARG A 43 -7.54 0.30 0.24
C ARG A 43 -8.57 -0.82 0.07
N ARG A 44 -9.03 -1.06 -1.16
CA ARG A 44 -10.01 -2.13 -1.43
C ARG A 44 -9.42 -3.52 -1.21
N TRP A 45 -8.16 -3.71 -1.55
CA TRP A 45 -7.47 -4.97 -1.30
C TRP A 45 -7.37 -5.27 0.19
N LEU A 46 -6.96 -4.30 1.02
CA LEU A 46 -6.95 -4.43 2.47
C LEU A 46 -8.35 -4.72 3.03
N GLN A 47 -9.39 -4.04 2.52
CA GLN A 47 -10.78 -4.31 2.90
C GLN A 47 -11.24 -5.72 2.54
N SER A 48 -10.70 -6.30 1.47
CA SER A 48 -10.99 -7.68 1.06
C SER A 48 -10.26 -8.73 1.90
N ARG A 49 -9.30 -8.32 2.75
CA ARG A 49 -8.46 -9.18 3.60
C ARG A 49 -8.65 -8.84 5.09
N PRO A 50 -9.80 -9.20 5.69
CA PRO A 50 -10.09 -8.89 7.09
C PRO A 50 -9.01 -9.38 8.06
N GLU A 51 -8.31 -10.47 7.73
CA GLU A 51 -7.21 -11.03 8.49
C GLU A 51 -6.01 -10.07 8.65
N LEU A 52 -5.81 -9.12 7.73
CA LEU A 52 -4.72 -8.14 7.81
C LEU A 52 -5.08 -6.89 8.62
N VAL A 53 -6.38 -6.61 8.76
CA VAL A 53 -6.87 -5.33 9.33
C VAL A 53 -7.56 -5.48 10.69
N ARG A 54 -7.86 -6.71 11.12
CA ARG A 54 -8.47 -6.97 12.42
C ARG A 54 -7.42 -7.24 13.49
N GLU A 55 -7.48 -6.50 14.59
CA GLU A 55 -6.52 -6.58 15.71
C GLU A 55 -6.47 -7.96 16.40
N ASP A 56 -7.56 -8.72 16.35
CA ASP A 56 -7.65 -10.08 16.92
C ASP A 56 -7.08 -11.15 15.99
N SER A 57 -6.68 -10.79 14.77
CA SER A 57 -6.07 -11.70 13.81
C SER A 57 -4.60 -11.95 14.12
N PRO A 58 -4.11 -13.20 14.03
CA PRO A 58 -2.68 -13.49 14.11
C PRO A 58 -1.87 -12.88 12.95
N GLN A 59 -2.54 -12.43 11.88
CA GLN A 59 -1.93 -11.78 10.70
C GLN A 59 -2.13 -10.26 10.70
N TYR A 60 -2.52 -9.66 11.83
CA TYR A 60 -2.76 -8.23 11.93
C TYR A 60 -1.54 -7.40 11.48
N ALA A 61 -1.72 -6.64 10.41
CA ALA A 61 -0.66 -5.97 9.69
C ALA A 61 -0.62 -4.46 9.90
N LEU A 62 -1.62 -3.84 10.53
CA LEU A 62 -1.58 -2.38 10.67
C LEU A 62 -0.56 -1.99 11.75
N ARG A 63 0.19 -0.92 11.46
CA ARG A 63 1.10 -0.24 12.37
C ARG A 63 0.70 1.22 12.47
N ILE A 64 1.00 1.85 13.61
CA ILE A 64 0.83 3.28 13.80
C ILE A 64 2.20 3.88 14.02
N ASP A 65 2.60 4.84 13.18
CA ASP A 65 3.89 5.52 13.34
C ASP A 65 3.84 6.60 14.45
N SER A 66 4.99 7.20 14.74
CA SER A 66 5.11 8.27 15.75
C SER A 66 4.32 9.55 15.44
N ARG A 67 3.74 9.65 14.24
CA ARG A 67 2.89 10.75 13.78
C ARG A 67 1.42 10.34 13.69
N GLU A 68 1.04 9.23 14.31
CA GLU A 68 -0.30 8.65 14.29
C GLU A 68 -0.79 8.25 12.89
N ARG A 69 0.13 7.97 11.98
CA ARG A 69 -0.22 7.53 10.62
C ARG A 69 -0.30 6.02 10.57
N THR A 70 -1.37 5.52 9.94
CA THR A 70 -1.50 4.09 9.65
C THR A 70 -0.51 3.66 8.57
N ALA A 71 0.21 2.60 8.85
CA ALA A 71 1.18 1.98 7.96
C ALA A 71 0.93 0.47 7.86
N ILE A 72 1.48 -0.12 6.81
CA ILE A 72 1.58 -1.57 6.65
C ILE A 72 3.07 -1.95 6.54
N PRO A 73 3.48 -3.09 7.09
CA PRO A 73 4.75 -3.73 6.82
C PRO A 73 5.05 -3.83 5.33
N TRP A 74 6.34 -3.77 5.01
CA TRP A 74 6.80 -3.76 3.62
C TRP A 74 6.47 -5.05 2.87
N ASP A 75 6.53 -6.20 3.55
CA ASP A 75 6.12 -7.50 3.01
C ASP A 75 4.63 -7.52 2.63
N VAL A 76 3.75 -6.90 3.43
CA VAL A 76 2.32 -6.77 3.10
C VAL A 76 2.10 -5.84 1.89
N TRP A 77 2.93 -4.81 1.73
CA TRP A 77 2.95 -4.02 0.51
C TRP A 77 3.40 -4.84 -0.72
N GLU A 78 4.42 -5.70 -0.58
CA GLU A 78 4.86 -6.60 -1.63
C GLU A 78 3.77 -7.62 -2.00
N GLU A 79 3.07 -8.19 -1.02
CA GLU A 79 1.92 -9.08 -1.27
C GLU A 79 0.82 -8.41 -2.09
N PHE A 80 0.57 -7.11 -1.86
CA PHE A 80 -0.39 -6.34 -2.65
C PHE A 80 0.07 -6.21 -4.10
N LEU A 81 1.36 -5.92 -4.33
CA LEU A 81 1.92 -5.80 -5.68
C LEU A 81 1.86 -7.13 -6.43
N ASP A 82 2.20 -8.23 -5.77
CA ASP A 82 2.11 -9.59 -6.33
C ASP A 82 0.67 -9.93 -6.72
N TRP A 83 -0.28 -9.67 -5.81
CA TRP A 83 -1.70 -9.85 -6.10
C TRP A 83 -2.16 -9.02 -7.31
N MET A 84 -1.74 -7.77 -7.40
CA MET A 84 -2.10 -6.88 -8.51
C MET A 84 -1.54 -7.40 -9.83
N GLN A 85 -0.26 -7.81 -9.85
CA GLN A 85 0.38 -8.38 -11.03
C GLN A 85 -0.36 -9.63 -11.52
N LEU A 86 -0.66 -10.56 -10.61
CA LEU A 86 -1.41 -11.79 -10.94
C LEU A 86 -2.82 -11.49 -11.43
N THR A 87 -3.51 -10.54 -10.81
CA THR A 87 -4.88 -10.15 -11.18
C THR A 87 -4.92 -9.53 -12.57
N LEU A 88 -3.99 -8.62 -12.87
CA LEU A 88 -3.88 -8.00 -14.18
C LEU A 88 -3.52 -9.03 -15.26
N ALA A 89 -2.53 -9.89 -15.00
CA ALA A 89 -2.15 -10.95 -15.93
C ALA A 89 -3.32 -11.90 -16.25
N ALA A 90 -4.10 -12.28 -15.23
CA ALA A 90 -5.29 -13.10 -15.42
C ALA A 90 -6.40 -12.38 -16.20
N ALA A 91 -6.54 -11.06 -16.05
CA ALA A 91 -7.50 -10.27 -16.80
C ALA A 91 -7.10 -10.13 -18.28
N PHE A 92 -5.81 -9.91 -18.57
CA PHE A 92 -5.29 -9.87 -19.94
C PHE A 92 -5.50 -11.21 -20.66
N ASN A 93 -5.15 -12.33 -20.03
CA ASN A 93 -5.31 -13.67 -20.62
C ASN A 93 -6.77 -14.09 -20.84
N LYS A 94 -7.75 -13.41 -20.24
CA LYS A 94 -9.19 -13.66 -20.45
C LYS A 94 -9.78 -12.84 -21.59
N ALA A 95 -9.05 -11.85 -22.09
CA ALA A 95 -9.50 -10.95 -23.15
C ALA A 95 -9.09 -11.42 -24.56
N ASP A 96 -8.28 -12.48 -24.65
CA ASP A 96 -7.96 -13.24 -25.87
C ASP A 96 -8.85 -14.48 -26.02
#